data_AF-A0A816ZFY7-F1
#
_entry.id   AF-A0A816ZFY7-F1
#
_cell.length_a   1.000
_cell.length_b   1.000
_cell.length_c   1.000
_cell.angle_alpha   90.00
_cell.angle_beta   90.00
_cell.angle_gamma   90.00
#
_symmetry.space_group_name_H-M   'P 1'
#
loop_
_entity.id
_entity.type
_entity.pdbx_description
1 polymer ?
#
loop_
_entity_poly.entity_id
_entity_poly.type
_entity_poly.pdbx_seq_one_letter_code
_entity_poly.pdbx_strand_id
1 'polypeptide(L)'
;MVSSINHFIFKTTCIFLFIVAGSGSAANLALAAALSSLLETSNYPTYKYRIRFCWWGAEELDGKTASTTTPATAKSGSNKMITLFQDWFNRNQLPWDYTNFDGRSDYGSFLAAGIGAGGLFSGADAMKIIEQVNRYAAMLVRNLSGTASIRQDICYHQSCDKTTNINKFALEKMVKATAYAIEILGQQSALDSWLYPMREIEEISKKKSTATVSV
;
A
#
# COMPACT_ATOMS: atom_id res chain seq x y z
N MET A 1 -15.50 -7.06 -36.90
CA MET A 1 -16.23 -6.33 -35.84
C MET A 1 -15.32 -6.18 -34.64
N VAL A 2 -14.88 -4.96 -34.38
CA VAL A 2 -13.99 -4.61 -33.25
C VAL A 2 -14.88 -4.50 -32.02
N SER A 3 -14.81 -5.43 -31.07
CA SER A 3 -15.39 -5.20 -29.74
C SER A 3 -14.38 -4.44 -28.91
N SER A 4 -14.41 -3.11 -29.03
CA SER A 4 -13.71 -2.21 -28.13
C SER A 4 -14.27 -2.44 -26.73
N ILE A 5 -13.53 -3.15 -25.87
CA ILE A 5 -13.78 -3.14 -24.44
C ILE A 5 -13.34 -1.76 -23.96
N ASN A 6 -14.31 -0.87 -23.81
CA ASN A 6 -14.11 0.42 -23.15
C ASN A 6 -13.73 0.14 -21.69
N HIS A 7 -12.44 0.03 -21.41
CA HIS A 7 -11.93 0.02 -20.05
C HIS A 7 -12.24 1.37 -19.41
N PHE A 8 -13.03 1.35 -18.35
CA PHE A 8 -13.25 2.51 -17.49
C PHE A 8 -12.00 2.74 -16.65
N ILE A 9 -10.94 3.28 -17.26
CA ILE A 9 -9.73 3.67 -16.53
C ILE A 9 -10.11 4.91 -15.72
N PHE A 10 -10.10 4.79 -14.39
CA PHE A 10 -10.27 5.92 -13.48
C PHE A 10 -9.23 7.01 -13.83
N LYS A 11 -9.69 8.10 -14.45
CA LYS A 11 -8.86 9.24 -14.91
C LYS A 11 -8.31 10.12 -13.78
N THR A 12 -8.45 9.71 -12.52
CA THR A 12 -7.95 10.45 -11.36
C THR A 12 -6.72 9.76 -10.80
N THR A 13 -5.58 10.45 -10.76
CA THR A 13 -4.38 10.02 -10.01
C THR A 13 -4.77 9.83 -8.55
N CYS A 14 -4.76 8.60 -8.06
CA CYS A 14 -5.11 8.23 -6.70
C CYS A 14 -3.94 7.49 -6.05
N ILE A 15 -3.64 7.82 -4.80
CA ILE A 15 -2.65 7.09 -3.99
C ILE A 15 -3.26 5.77 -3.56
N PHE A 16 -2.59 4.65 -3.84
CA PHE A 16 -3.00 3.31 -3.40
C PHE A 16 -2.01 2.79 -2.36
N LEU A 17 -2.44 2.79 -1.10
CA LEU A 17 -1.70 2.23 0.03
C LEU A 17 -2.56 1.14 0.65
N PHE A 18 -1.96 -0.02 0.86
CA PHE A 18 -2.62 -1.18 1.45
C PHE A 18 -2.10 -1.43 2.87
N ILE A 19 -3.00 -1.67 3.80
CA ILE A 19 -2.67 -2.08 5.18
C ILE A 19 -3.27 -3.45 5.40
N VAL A 20 -2.43 -4.47 5.57
CA VAL A 20 -2.87 -5.81 5.98
C VAL A 20 -2.38 -6.07 7.40
N ALA A 21 -3.23 -5.70 8.35
CA ALA A 21 -3.28 -6.26 9.70
C ALA A 21 -4.69 -6.85 9.84
N GLY A 22 -4.96 -7.84 10.70
CA GLY A 22 -6.27 -8.54 10.84
C GLY A 22 -7.53 -7.68 11.06
N SER A 23 -7.44 -6.35 11.01
CA SER A 23 -8.55 -5.42 10.81
C SER A 23 -8.15 -4.23 9.91
N GLY A 24 -7.49 -4.48 8.76
CA GLY A 24 -6.99 -3.44 7.84
C GLY A 24 -8.06 -2.41 7.46
N SER A 25 -9.32 -2.86 7.38
CA SER A 25 -10.51 -2.02 7.23
C SER A 25 -10.72 -0.99 8.34
N ALA A 26 -10.45 -1.33 9.61
CA ALA A 26 -10.54 -0.44 10.75
C ALA A 26 -9.39 0.58 10.78
N ALA A 27 -8.18 0.16 10.40
CA ALA A 27 -7.04 1.06 10.23
C ALA A 27 -7.30 2.11 9.13
N ASN A 28 -7.81 1.65 7.97
CA ASN A 28 -8.21 2.54 6.88
C ASN A 28 -9.31 3.52 7.30
N LEU A 29 -10.29 3.06 8.10
CA LEU A 29 -11.39 3.93 8.55
C LEU A 29 -10.90 5.00 9.51
N ALA A 30 -10.05 4.62 10.47
CA ALA A 30 -9.45 5.57 11.40
C ALA A 30 -8.62 6.64 10.67
N LEU A 31 -7.85 6.23 9.66
CA LEU A 31 -7.04 7.14 8.86
C LEU A 31 -7.89 8.08 8.00
N ALA A 32 -8.93 7.54 7.36
CA ALA A 32 -9.86 8.33 6.56
C ALA A 32 -10.58 9.39 7.39
N ALA A 33 -11.07 9.02 8.58
CA ALA A 33 -11.72 9.94 9.50
C ALA A 33 -10.76 11.03 10.02
N ALA A 34 -9.55 10.64 10.43
CA ALA A 34 -8.54 11.59 10.90
C ALA A 34 -8.14 12.58 9.81
N LEU A 35 -7.89 12.10 8.58
CA LEU A 35 -7.51 12.96 7.47
C LEU A 35 -8.65 13.89 7.05
N SER A 36 -9.90 13.42 7.04
CA SER A 36 -11.06 14.26 6.73
C SER A 36 -11.16 15.43 7.71
N SER A 37 -11.01 15.16 9.01
CA SER A 37 -11.05 16.19 10.05
C SER A 37 -9.88 17.20 9.91
N LEU A 38 -8.68 16.74 9.53
CA LEU A 38 -7.53 17.62 9.31
C LEU A 38 -7.73 18.53 8.10
N LEU A 39 -8.26 18.00 6.99
CA LEU A 39 -8.49 18.77 5.76
C LEU A 39 -9.59 19.83 5.90
N GLU A 40 -10.47 19.70 6.89
CA GLU A 40 -11.47 20.73 7.25
C GLU A 40 -10.85 21.91 8.02
N THR A 41 -9.61 21.78 8.51
CA THR A 41 -8.92 22.88 9.19
C THR A 41 -8.30 23.86 8.19
N SER A 42 -8.42 25.16 8.43
CA SER A 42 -7.94 26.22 7.50
C SER A 42 -6.43 26.24 7.27
N ASN A 43 -5.65 25.55 8.10
CA ASN A 43 -4.19 25.58 8.09
C ASN A 43 -3.56 24.35 7.44
N TYR A 44 -4.35 23.39 6.98
CA TYR A 44 -3.82 22.19 6.34
C TYR A 44 -3.50 22.44 4.86
N PRO A 45 -2.34 21.98 4.35
CA PRO A 45 -1.99 22.17 2.95
C PRO A 45 -3.02 21.52 2.01
N THR A 46 -3.38 22.22 0.95
CA THR A 46 -4.19 21.63 -0.12
C THR A 46 -3.33 20.74 -0.99
N TYR A 47 -3.77 19.50 -1.21
CA TYR A 47 -3.08 18.59 -2.10
C TYR A 47 -3.49 18.83 -3.55
N LYS A 48 -2.50 18.77 -4.46
CA LYS A 48 -2.77 18.76 -5.91
C LYS A 48 -3.61 17.53 -6.32
N TYR A 49 -3.33 16.39 -5.69
CA TYR A 49 -3.98 15.10 -5.99
C TYR A 49 -5.01 14.75 -4.92
N ARG A 50 -6.10 14.11 -5.34
CA ARG A 50 -7.15 13.66 -4.43
C ARG A 50 -6.75 12.34 -3.78
N ILE A 51 -6.94 12.26 -2.47
CA ILE A 51 -6.80 11.01 -1.72
C ILE A 51 -8.14 10.27 -1.78
N ARG A 52 -8.09 8.97 -2.07
CA ARG A 52 -9.27 8.10 -2.10
C ARG A 52 -9.01 6.88 -1.24
N PHE A 53 -9.92 6.63 -0.32
CA PHE A 53 -9.95 5.39 0.45
C PHE A 53 -10.90 4.40 -0.24
N CYS A 54 -10.51 3.14 -0.28
CA CYS A 54 -11.27 2.05 -0.88
C CYS A 54 -11.35 0.90 0.13
N TRP A 55 -12.51 0.24 0.19
CA TRP A 55 -12.71 -1.01 0.91
C TRP A 55 -13.15 -2.06 -0.09
N TRP A 56 -12.35 -3.10 -0.24
CA TRP A 56 -12.60 -4.18 -1.18
C TRP A 56 -13.38 -5.28 -0.46
N GLY A 57 -14.42 -5.76 -1.12
CA GLY A 57 -15.18 -6.93 -0.65
C GLY A 57 -14.69 -8.18 -1.36
N ALA A 58 -14.92 -9.34 -0.75
CA ALA A 58 -14.69 -10.66 -1.35
C ALA A 58 -13.24 -11.00 -1.74
N GLU A 59 -12.24 -10.28 -1.23
CA GLU A 59 -10.81 -10.55 -1.50
C GLU A 59 -10.42 -12.02 -1.21
N GLU A 60 -10.97 -12.59 -0.13
CA GLU A 60 -10.76 -13.98 0.28
C GLU A 60 -11.27 -15.04 -0.72
N LEU A 61 -12.12 -14.66 -1.68
CA LEU A 61 -12.67 -15.57 -2.69
C LEU A 61 -11.81 -15.62 -3.97
N ASP A 62 -11.04 -14.56 -4.22
CA ASP A 62 -10.37 -14.35 -5.51
C ASP A 62 -8.97 -14.98 -5.55
N GLY A 63 -8.44 -15.37 -4.39
CA GLY A 63 -7.16 -16.05 -4.24
C GLY A 63 -6.00 -15.17 -4.71
N LYS A 64 -5.40 -15.50 -5.86
CA LYS A 64 -4.20 -14.83 -6.37
C LYS A 64 -4.56 -13.96 -7.56
N THR A 65 -4.67 -12.66 -7.34
CA THR A 65 -5.19 -11.68 -8.32
C THR A 65 -4.12 -11.10 -9.25
N ALA A 66 -2.83 -11.39 -8.98
CA ALA A 66 -1.72 -10.98 -9.84
C ALA A 66 -0.51 -11.92 -9.82
N SER A 67 0.40 -11.68 -10.77
CA SER A 67 1.72 -12.31 -10.80
C SER A 67 2.53 -12.00 -9.54
N THR A 68 3.39 -12.93 -9.12
CA THR A 68 4.37 -12.75 -8.04
C THR A 68 5.53 -11.82 -8.42
N THR A 69 5.53 -11.31 -9.65
CA THR A 69 6.55 -10.38 -10.13
C THR A 69 5.92 -9.02 -10.40
N THR A 70 6.45 -7.97 -9.75
CA THR A 70 6.07 -6.58 -10.02
C THR A 70 6.43 -6.20 -11.46
N PRO A 71 5.46 -5.77 -12.30
CA PRO A 71 5.74 -5.32 -13.66
C PRO A 71 6.72 -4.16 -13.67
N ALA A 72 7.60 -4.11 -14.69
CA ALA A 72 8.66 -3.08 -14.78
C ALA A 72 8.12 -1.66 -14.68
N THR A 73 6.94 -1.41 -15.26
CA THR A 73 6.22 -0.14 -15.22
C THR A 73 5.80 0.26 -13.80
N ALA A 74 5.42 -0.69 -12.95
CA ALA A 74 4.99 -0.42 -11.58
C ALA A 74 6.15 -0.32 -10.58
N LYS A 75 7.36 -0.79 -10.92
CA LYS A 75 8.51 -0.88 -9.99
C LYS A 75 8.94 0.48 -9.46
N SER A 76 9.09 1.48 -10.32
CA SER A 76 9.58 2.81 -9.92
C SER A 76 8.69 3.44 -8.85
N GLY A 77 7.37 3.42 -9.08
CA GLY A 77 6.43 3.98 -8.13
C GLY A 77 6.32 3.18 -6.84
N SER A 78 6.36 1.85 -6.95
CA SER A 78 6.34 0.95 -5.78
C SER A 78 7.57 1.16 -4.89
N ASN A 79 8.77 1.28 -5.48
CA ASN A 79 10.01 1.52 -4.75
C ASN A 79 9.98 2.84 -3.99
N LYS A 80 9.42 3.91 -4.57
CA LYS A 80 9.24 5.19 -3.87
C LYS A 80 8.35 5.04 -2.63
N MET A 81 7.25 4.29 -2.71
CA MET A 81 6.38 4.04 -1.56
C MET A 81 7.09 3.19 -0.49
N ILE A 82 7.85 2.18 -0.89
CA ILE A 82 8.68 1.37 0.02
C ILE A 82 9.67 2.26 0.78
N THR A 83 10.36 3.18 0.10
CA THR A 83 11.30 4.11 0.74
C THR A 83 10.61 5.00 1.77
N LEU A 84 9.39 5.48 1.51
CA LEU A 84 8.64 6.28 2.50
C LEU A 84 8.38 5.51 3.80
N PHE A 85 8.01 4.23 3.68
CA PHE A 85 7.82 3.40 4.87
C PHE A 85 9.14 3.14 5.58
N GLN A 86 10.20 2.78 4.86
CA GLN A 86 11.53 2.59 5.44
C GLN A 86 11.98 3.83 6.23
N ASP A 87 11.84 5.01 5.63
CA ASP A 87 12.18 6.28 6.27
C ASP A 87 11.39 6.49 7.56
N TRP A 88 10.09 6.19 7.55
CA TRP A 88 9.26 6.30 8.75
C TRP A 88 9.71 5.34 9.85
N PHE A 89 9.90 4.05 9.54
CA PHE A 89 10.32 3.06 10.53
C PHE A 89 11.72 3.38 11.08
N ASN A 90 12.67 3.78 10.22
CA ASN A 90 14.01 4.16 10.62
C ASN A 90 14.01 5.39 11.55
N ARG A 91 13.26 6.46 11.20
CA ARG A 91 13.14 7.67 12.04
C ARG A 91 12.54 7.40 13.41
N ASN A 92 11.67 6.39 13.51
CA ASN A 92 11.02 5.99 14.75
C ASN A 92 11.77 4.88 15.49
N GLN A 93 12.97 4.48 15.01
CA GLN A 93 13.77 3.39 15.59
C GLN A 93 12.99 2.07 15.70
N LEU A 94 12.16 1.79 14.69
CA LEU A 94 11.34 0.57 14.61
C LEU A 94 11.92 -0.39 13.57
N PRO A 95 11.89 -1.70 13.84
CA PRO A 95 12.35 -2.68 12.88
C PRO A 95 11.35 -2.84 11.72
N TRP A 96 11.85 -3.24 10.57
CA TRP A 96 11.07 -3.58 9.38
C TRP A 96 11.79 -4.66 8.57
N ASP A 97 11.03 -5.36 7.73
CA ASP A 97 11.54 -6.32 6.74
C ASP A 97 10.76 -6.19 5.44
N TYR A 98 11.36 -6.66 4.34
CA TYR A 98 10.65 -6.77 3.07
C TYR A 98 9.66 -7.94 3.10
N THR A 99 8.49 -7.69 2.52
CA THR A 99 7.55 -8.73 2.10
C THR A 99 7.37 -8.60 0.60
N ASN A 100 7.45 -9.72 -0.13
CA ASN A 100 7.28 -9.71 -1.57
C ASN A 100 5.81 -9.45 -1.94
N PHE A 101 5.59 -8.79 -3.07
CA PHE A 101 4.29 -8.84 -3.73
C PHE A 101 4.09 -10.24 -4.31
N ASP A 102 3.31 -11.04 -3.59
CA ASP A 102 2.95 -12.39 -3.98
C ASP A 102 1.62 -12.45 -4.74
N GLY A 103 0.91 -11.32 -4.87
CA GLY A 103 -0.36 -11.22 -5.60
C GLY A 103 -1.57 -11.75 -4.81
N ARG A 104 -1.45 -11.95 -3.50
CA ARG A 104 -2.52 -12.42 -2.59
C ARG A 104 -3.17 -11.27 -1.81
N SER A 105 -3.38 -10.14 -2.46
CA SER A 105 -4.10 -9.00 -1.90
C SER A 105 -4.54 -8.04 -3.00
N ASP A 106 -5.37 -7.06 -2.65
CA ASP A 106 -6.01 -6.13 -3.59
C ASP A 106 -5.04 -5.28 -4.41
N TYR A 107 -3.77 -5.16 -3.99
CA TYR A 107 -2.73 -4.47 -4.77
C TYR A 107 -2.48 -5.15 -6.12
N GLY A 108 -2.82 -6.44 -6.27
CA GLY A 108 -2.52 -7.23 -7.46
C GLY A 108 -3.05 -6.59 -8.75
N SER A 109 -4.32 -6.19 -8.76
CA SER A 109 -4.97 -5.58 -9.92
C SER A 109 -4.32 -4.26 -10.34
N PHE A 110 -3.80 -3.48 -9.38
CA PHE A 110 -3.07 -2.24 -9.66
C PHE A 110 -1.73 -2.51 -10.31
N LEU A 111 -0.97 -3.46 -9.75
CA LEU A 111 0.31 -3.87 -10.32
C LEU A 111 0.12 -4.41 -11.74
N ALA A 112 -0.90 -5.24 -11.98
CA ALA A 112 -1.23 -5.79 -13.30
C ALA A 112 -1.54 -4.69 -14.33
N ALA A 113 -2.16 -3.59 -13.90
CA ALA A 113 -2.39 -2.40 -14.72
C ALA A 113 -1.16 -1.48 -14.88
N GLY A 114 0.00 -1.86 -14.32
CA GLY A 114 1.23 -1.06 -14.35
C GLY A 114 1.21 0.15 -13.41
N ILE A 115 0.27 0.17 -12.46
CA ILE A 115 0.17 1.21 -11.42
C ILE A 115 1.04 0.78 -10.25
N GLY A 116 1.94 1.66 -9.80
CA GLY A 116 2.77 1.41 -8.63
C GLY A 116 1.92 1.21 -7.37
N ALA A 117 2.29 0.24 -6.52
CA ALA A 117 1.60 -0.04 -5.27
C ALA A 117 2.61 -0.18 -4.12
N GLY A 118 2.14 0.06 -2.90
CA GLY A 118 2.91 -0.06 -1.68
C GLY A 118 2.00 -0.34 -0.50
N GLY A 119 2.55 -0.92 0.56
CA GLY A 119 1.75 -1.23 1.74
C GLY A 119 2.56 -1.75 2.91
N LEU A 120 1.84 -2.02 3.99
CA LEU A 120 2.36 -2.56 5.23
C LEU A 120 1.69 -3.89 5.54
N PHE A 121 2.47 -4.80 6.11
CA PHE A 121 2.04 -6.13 6.49
C PHE A 121 2.69 -6.52 7.81
N SER A 122 1.88 -6.93 8.80
CA SER A 122 2.39 -7.42 10.09
C SER A 122 2.69 -8.91 10.13
N GLY A 123 2.44 -9.62 9.03
CA GLY A 123 2.60 -11.07 8.94
C GLY A 123 1.29 -11.85 9.07
N ALA A 124 1.34 -13.11 8.65
CA ALA A 124 0.21 -14.05 8.63
C ALA A 124 0.65 -15.45 9.08
N ASP A 125 0.57 -16.45 8.21
CA ASP A 125 0.87 -17.85 8.47
C ASP A 125 2.35 -18.21 8.54
N ALA A 126 3.24 -17.32 8.08
CA ALA A 126 4.68 -17.54 8.12
C ALA A 126 5.22 -17.64 9.56
N MET A 127 6.20 -18.52 9.77
CA MET A 127 6.87 -18.67 11.07
C MET A 127 7.86 -17.53 11.32
N LYS A 128 7.87 -16.99 12.54
CA LYS A 128 8.91 -16.05 12.98
C LYS A 128 10.25 -16.78 13.08
N ILE A 129 11.22 -16.38 12.26
CA ILE A 129 12.58 -16.93 12.32
C ILE A 129 13.38 -16.30 13.46
N ILE A 130 14.35 -17.04 14.00
CA ILE A 130 15.12 -16.61 15.17
C ILE A 130 15.92 -15.33 14.91
N GLU A 131 16.51 -15.17 13.71
CA GLU A 131 17.24 -13.95 13.39
C GLU A 131 16.33 -12.71 13.36
N GLN A 132 15.10 -12.85 12.86
CA GLN A 132 14.12 -11.75 12.84
C GLN A 132 13.76 -11.32 14.26
N VAL A 133 13.40 -12.28 15.12
CA VAL A 133 13.03 -12.00 16.52
C VAL A 133 14.19 -11.33 17.26
N ASN A 134 15.43 -11.80 17.07
CA ASN A 134 16.61 -11.23 17.71
C ASN A 134 16.89 -9.80 17.25
N ARG A 135 16.81 -9.52 15.93
CA ARG A 135 16.95 -8.15 15.42
C ARG A 135 15.87 -7.23 15.99
N TYR A 136 14.63 -7.70 16.05
CA TYR A 136 13.52 -6.88 16.54
C TYR A 136 13.65 -6.63 18.04
N ALA A 137 14.12 -7.61 18.82
CA ALA A 137 14.36 -7.47 20.25
C ALA A 137 15.46 -6.46 20.61
N ALA A 138 16.37 -6.15 19.67
CA ALA A 138 17.37 -5.11 19.86
C ALA A 138 16.79 -3.69 19.73
N MET A 139 15.64 -3.54 19.07
CA MET A 139 15.00 -2.24 18.79
C MET A 139 13.71 -2.03 19.59
N LEU A 140 13.03 -3.11 19.96
CA LEU A 140 11.74 -3.08 20.66
C LEU A 140 11.89 -3.43 22.14
N VAL A 141 10.92 -2.99 22.95
CA VAL A 141 10.78 -3.45 24.34
C VAL A 141 10.61 -4.98 24.35
N ARG A 142 11.20 -5.65 25.35
CA ARG A 142 11.40 -7.12 25.47
C ARG A 142 10.19 -8.02 25.14
N ASN A 143 8.96 -7.52 25.19
CA ASN A 143 7.73 -8.30 24.95
C ASN A 143 7.06 -8.04 23.58
N LEU A 144 7.62 -7.17 22.74
CA LEU A 144 7.04 -6.81 21.44
C LEU A 144 7.69 -7.53 20.25
N SER A 145 8.88 -8.11 20.42
CA SER A 145 9.60 -8.85 19.38
C SER A 145 9.01 -10.22 19.06
N GLY A 146 8.15 -10.75 19.95
CA GLY A 146 7.50 -12.06 19.79
C GLY A 146 8.42 -13.24 20.11
N THR A 147 7.98 -14.43 19.73
CA THR A 147 8.67 -15.71 20.00
C THR A 147 8.97 -16.41 18.68
N ALA A 148 10.21 -16.89 18.53
CA ALA A 148 10.63 -17.64 17.34
C ALA A 148 9.87 -18.96 17.22
N SER A 149 9.76 -19.49 16.01
CA SER A 149 9.04 -20.74 15.69
C SER A 149 7.54 -20.71 15.99
N ILE A 150 6.96 -19.54 16.21
CA ILE A 150 5.52 -19.30 16.26
C ILE A 150 5.12 -18.52 15.00
N ARG A 151 3.94 -18.80 14.46
CA ARG A 151 3.38 -18.02 13.33
C ARG A 151 3.36 -16.54 13.63
N GLN A 152 3.47 -15.71 12.61
CA GLN A 152 3.38 -14.27 12.73
C GLN A 152 2.03 -13.87 13.32
N ASP A 153 0.95 -14.43 12.78
CA ASP A 153 -0.39 -14.47 13.35
C ASP A 153 -0.81 -15.92 13.63
N ILE A 154 -1.01 -16.24 14.92
CA ILE A 154 -1.40 -17.58 15.36
C ILE A 154 -2.84 -17.93 14.99
N CYS A 155 -3.68 -16.93 14.71
CA CYS A 155 -5.10 -17.09 14.41
C CYS A 155 -5.44 -16.80 12.94
N TYR A 156 -4.45 -16.65 12.06
CA TYR A 156 -4.70 -16.44 10.63
C TYR A 156 -5.67 -17.50 10.06
N HIS A 157 -6.78 -17.05 9.47
CA HIS A 157 -7.90 -17.85 8.92
C HIS A 157 -8.51 -18.85 9.92
N GLN A 158 -8.47 -18.54 11.21
CA GLN A 158 -9.03 -19.38 12.27
C GLN A 158 -10.13 -18.64 13.04
N SER A 159 -10.96 -19.41 13.75
CA SER A 159 -12.06 -18.86 14.55
C SER A 159 -11.61 -17.96 15.71
N CYS A 160 -10.33 -17.98 16.06
CA CYS A 160 -9.75 -17.10 17.08
C CYS A 160 -9.31 -15.74 16.54
N ASP A 161 -9.39 -15.49 15.22
CA ASP A 161 -9.15 -14.18 14.63
C ASP A 161 -10.30 -13.23 14.99
N LYS A 162 -10.07 -12.46 16.05
CA LYS A 162 -11.04 -11.59 16.70
C LYS A 162 -10.35 -10.28 17.05
N THR A 163 -11.12 -9.28 17.44
CA THR A 163 -10.57 -7.99 17.93
C THR A 163 -9.62 -8.14 19.13
N THR A 164 -9.70 -9.25 19.85
CA THR A 164 -8.77 -9.62 20.93
C THR A 164 -7.41 -10.12 20.44
N ASN A 165 -7.28 -10.55 19.19
CA ASN A 165 -6.03 -11.00 18.54
C ASN A 165 -5.27 -9.83 17.86
N ILE A 166 -5.55 -8.59 18.25
CA ILE A 166 -4.89 -7.41 17.66
C ILE A 166 -3.72 -6.98 18.54
N ASN A 167 -2.52 -6.95 17.95
CA ASN A 167 -1.40 -6.24 18.55
C ASN A 167 -1.57 -4.72 18.38
N LYS A 168 -2.02 -4.06 19.46
CA LYS A 168 -2.31 -2.62 19.45
C LYS A 168 -1.09 -1.76 19.12
N PHE A 169 0.10 -2.15 19.57
CA PHE A 169 1.34 -1.43 19.26
C PHE A 169 1.62 -1.48 17.76
N ALA A 170 1.60 -2.68 17.16
CA ALA A 170 1.83 -2.86 15.74
C ALA A 170 0.77 -2.10 14.89
N LEU A 171 -0.51 -2.19 15.28
CA LEU A 171 -1.60 -1.45 14.64
C LEU A 171 -1.34 0.07 14.67
N GLU A 172 -1.04 0.63 15.84
CA GLU A 172 -0.75 2.07 15.97
C GLU A 172 0.41 2.49 15.07
N LYS A 173 1.50 1.71 15.02
CA LYS A 173 2.66 2.03 14.19
C LYS A 173 2.34 1.93 12.70
N MET A 174 1.62 0.91 12.25
CA MET A 174 1.21 0.78 10.84
C MET A 174 0.27 1.92 10.41
N VAL A 175 -0.66 2.33 11.27
CA VAL A 175 -1.55 3.48 10.99
C VAL A 175 -0.73 4.77 10.84
N LYS A 176 0.19 5.04 11.78
CA LYS A 176 1.05 6.24 11.72
C LYS A 176 2.00 6.23 10.52
N ALA A 177 2.56 5.09 10.17
CA ALA A 177 3.39 4.91 8.98
C ALA A 177 2.60 5.19 7.69
N THR A 178 1.36 4.70 7.61
CA THR A 178 0.49 4.96 6.46
C THR A 178 0.09 6.44 6.39
N ALA A 179 -0.25 7.06 7.52
CA ALA A 179 -0.52 8.49 7.59
C ALA A 179 0.66 9.32 7.08
N TYR A 180 1.88 8.98 7.50
CA TYR A 180 3.11 9.60 7.01
C TYR A 180 3.28 9.45 5.49
N ALA A 181 3.09 8.24 4.96
CA ALA A 181 3.19 8.00 3.53
C ALA A 181 2.15 8.83 2.75
N ILE A 182 0.88 8.83 3.17
CA ILE A 182 -0.18 9.64 2.54
C ILE A 182 0.19 11.12 2.55
N GLU A 183 0.67 11.66 3.67
CA GLU A 183 1.04 13.07 3.80
C GLU A 183 2.14 13.45 2.81
N ILE A 184 3.24 12.69 2.77
CA ILE A 184 4.35 12.96 1.86
C ILE A 184 3.91 12.83 0.40
N LEU A 185 3.09 11.84 0.08
CA LEU A 185 2.57 11.61 -1.26
C LEU A 185 1.61 12.71 -1.72
N GLY A 186 0.74 13.20 -0.82
CA GLY A 186 -0.21 14.27 -1.11
C GLY A 186 0.47 15.58 -1.46
N GLN A 187 1.67 15.83 -0.91
CA GLN A 187 2.50 16.99 -1.21
C GLN A 187 3.32 16.87 -2.51
N GLN A 188 3.39 15.69 -3.14
CA GLN A 188 4.17 15.53 -4.37
C GLN A 188 3.47 16.19 -5.56
N SER A 189 4.16 17.09 -6.26
CA SER A 189 3.62 17.79 -7.44
C SER A 189 3.59 16.92 -8.69
N ALA A 190 4.48 15.91 -8.78
CA ALA A 190 4.66 15.04 -9.93
C ALA A 190 4.16 13.60 -9.68
N LEU A 191 3.14 13.39 -8.83
CA LEU A 191 2.61 12.05 -8.49
C LEU A 191 2.26 11.17 -9.70
N ASP A 192 1.73 11.79 -10.75
CA ASP A 192 1.35 11.17 -12.00
C ASP A 192 2.49 10.46 -12.73
N SER A 193 3.68 11.08 -12.82
CA SER A 193 4.80 10.56 -13.61
C SER A 193 5.38 9.25 -13.07
N TRP A 194 5.31 9.02 -11.76
CA TRP A 194 5.83 7.80 -11.14
C TRP A 194 4.74 6.78 -10.80
N LEU A 195 3.50 7.23 -10.57
CA LEU A 195 2.40 6.32 -10.25
C LEU A 195 1.74 5.76 -11.52
N TYR A 196 1.79 6.50 -12.63
CA TYR A 196 1.19 6.12 -13.92
C TYR A 196 2.13 6.38 -15.10
N PRO A 197 3.33 5.76 -15.14
CA PRO A 197 4.30 6.02 -16.21
C PRO A 197 3.77 5.71 -17.62
N MET A 198 2.78 4.82 -17.74
CA MET A 198 2.15 4.51 -19.03
C MET A 198 1.28 5.65 -19.58
N ARG A 199 0.75 6.55 -18.74
CA ARG A 199 -0.04 7.70 -19.22
C ARG A 199 0.79 8.66 -20.04
N GLU A 200 2.03 8.91 -19.62
CA GLU A 200 2.95 9.78 -20.35
C GLU A 200 3.27 9.22 -21.74
N ILE A 201 3.43 7.90 -21.85
CA ILE A 201 3.65 7.20 -23.13
C ILE A 201 2.41 7.31 -24.03
N GLU A 202 1.21 7.11 -23.49
CA GLU A 202 -0.04 7.24 -24.24
C GLU A 202 -0.29 8.66 -24.73
N GLU A 203 0.02 9.68 -23.92
CA GLU A 203 -0.10 11.08 -24.30
C GLU A 203 0.90 11.47 -25.40
N ILE A 204 2.15 11.01 -25.30
CA ILE A 204 3.16 11.21 -26.35
C ILE A 204 2.72 10.52 -27.65
N SER A 205 2.19 9.30 -27.57
CA SER A 205 1.71 8.55 -28.74
C SER A 205 0.51 9.24 -29.40
N LYS A 206 -0.47 9.69 -28.61
CA LYS A 206 -1.62 10.47 -29.10
C LYS A 206 -1.17 11.76 -29.78
N LYS A 207 -0.26 12.52 -29.16
CA LYS A 207 0.26 13.78 -29.72
C LYS A 207 0.97 13.56 -31.06
N LYS A 208 1.76 12.48 -31.19
CA LYS A 208 2.38 12.08 -32.46
C LYS A 208 1.33 11.74 -33.52
N SER A 209 0.29 10.97 -33.18
CA SER A 209 -0.77 10.57 -34.11
C SER A 209 -1.60 11.76 -34.62
N THR A 210 -1.94 12.72 -33.75
CA THR A 210 -2.65 13.95 -34.17
C THR A 210 -1.78 14.86 -35.02
N ALA A 211 -0.46 14.83 -34.86
CA ALA A 211 0.45 15.60 -35.72
C ALA A 211 0.62 14.98 -37.12
N THR A 212 0.28 13.70 -37.31
CA THR A 212 0.41 13.00 -38.60
C THR A 212 -0.86 13.06 -39.45
N VAL A 213 -2.01 13.40 -38.86
CA VAL A 213 -3.31 13.48 -39.54
C VAL A 213 -3.61 14.87 -40.13
N SER A 214 -2.76 15.87 -39.83
CA SER A 214 -2.93 17.27 -40.25
C SER A 214 -2.32 17.62 -41.62
N VAL A 215 -2.12 16.66 -42.53
CA VAL A 215 -1.52 16.88 -43.87
C VAL A 215 -2.53 16.55 -44.96
#